data_AF-A0A0A1X150-F1
#
_entry.id   AF-A0A0A1X150-F1
#
_cell.length_a   1.000
_cell.length_b   1.000
_cell.length_c   1.000
_cell.angle_alpha   90.00
_cell.angle_beta   90.00
_cell.angle_gamma   90.00
#
_symmetry.space_group_name_H-M   'P 1'
#
loop_
_entity.id
_entity.type
_entity.pdbx_description
1 polymer ?
#
loop_
_entity_poly.entity_id
_entity_poly.type
_entity_poly.pdbx_seq_one_letter_code
_entity_poly.pdbx_strand_id
1 'polypeptide(L)'
;MAQLLQTLRLEPITKVTNLAKGTQLKLLVRLANKQKVIFKPQWYEREAVIEGTVYAGKDRHTAEVYAFYLGAVLDLRWTPIVVGRVVNLKTDIYDRGDSELKNSMTITETENGTEQYCLFGRCHYCNEEETVCGDEQNNIEGVLI
;
A
#
# COMPACT_ATOMS: atom_id res chain seq x y z
N MET A 1 -13.06 18.55 -3.88
CA MET A 1 -12.05 17.51 -4.21
C MET A 1 -10.72 17.72 -3.48
N ALA A 2 -10.07 18.89 -3.61
CA ALA A 2 -8.75 19.15 -3.00
C ALA A 2 -8.68 18.85 -1.48
N GLN A 3 -9.67 19.29 -0.70
CA GLN A 3 -9.71 19.05 0.75
C GLN A 3 -9.72 17.55 1.09
N LEU A 4 -10.49 16.74 0.35
CA LEU A 4 -10.58 15.30 0.57
C LEU A 4 -9.27 14.58 0.23
N LEU A 5 -8.62 14.95 -0.89
CA LEU A 5 -7.31 14.41 -1.23
C LEU A 5 -6.26 14.73 -0.15
N GLN A 6 -6.34 15.92 0.42
CA GLN A 6 -5.48 16.35 1.51
C GLN A 6 -5.74 15.52 2.77
N THR A 7 -7.00 15.36 3.17
CA THR A 7 -7.39 14.51 4.30
C THR A 7 -6.86 13.09 4.14
N LEU A 8 -7.04 12.46 2.97
CA LEU A 8 -6.53 11.11 2.74
C LEU A 8 -5.01 11.00 2.87
N ARG A 9 -4.26 12.05 2.50
CA ARG A 9 -2.79 12.09 2.65
C ARG A 9 -2.33 12.26 4.09
N LEU A 10 -2.99 13.11 4.87
CA LEU A 10 -2.48 13.52 6.18
C LEU A 10 -3.15 12.83 7.37
N GLU A 11 -4.37 12.34 7.22
CA GLU A 11 -5.13 11.80 8.35
C GLU A 11 -4.38 10.62 8.98
N PRO A 12 -4.19 10.58 10.31
CA PRO A 12 -3.46 9.51 10.97
C PRO A 12 -4.10 8.13 10.76
N ILE A 13 -3.24 7.11 10.64
CA ILE A 13 -3.67 5.72 10.56
C ILE A 13 -3.90 5.19 11.98
N THR A 14 -5.06 4.58 12.21
CA THR A 14 -5.46 4.10 13.55
C THR A 14 -5.58 2.59 13.65
N LYS A 15 -5.86 1.90 12.54
CA LYS A 15 -5.92 0.45 12.48
C LYS A 15 -5.64 -0.04 11.07
N VAL A 16 -4.92 -1.15 10.96
CA VAL A 16 -4.63 -1.81 9.69
C VAL A 16 -4.92 -3.30 9.80
N THR A 17 -5.52 -3.88 8.77
CA THR A 17 -5.78 -5.33 8.67
C THR A 17 -5.49 -5.82 7.27
N ASN A 18 -5.17 -7.11 7.11
CA ASN A 18 -5.08 -7.72 5.79
C ASN A 18 -6.45 -7.74 5.10
N LEU A 19 -6.46 -7.54 3.78
CA LEU A 19 -7.61 -7.86 2.92
C LEU A 19 -7.32 -9.17 2.18
N ALA A 20 -7.49 -10.29 2.89
CA ALA A 20 -7.10 -11.63 2.43
C ALA A 20 -7.75 -12.10 1.11
N LYS A 21 -8.89 -11.52 0.72
CA LYS A 21 -9.59 -11.89 -0.51
C LYS A 21 -8.98 -11.21 -1.74
N GLY A 22 -8.58 -12.03 -2.70
CA GLY A 22 -8.03 -11.61 -3.99
C GLY A 22 -6.64 -12.18 -4.20
N THR A 23 -6.01 -11.78 -5.30
CA THR A 23 -4.72 -12.30 -5.76
C THR A 23 -3.53 -11.40 -5.44
N GLN A 24 -3.79 -10.13 -5.09
CA GLN A 24 -2.78 -9.09 -4.92
C GLN A 24 -2.73 -8.59 -3.48
N LEU A 25 -1.54 -8.16 -3.04
CA LEU A 25 -1.31 -7.57 -1.73
C LEU A 25 -2.06 -6.24 -1.59
N LYS A 26 -2.92 -6.15 -0.57
CA LYS A 26 -3.64 -4.93 -0.20
C LYS A 26 -4.06 -4.98 1.26
N LEU A 27 -4.09 -3.81 1.90
CA LEU A 27 -4.48 -3.67 3.30
C LEU A 27 -5.76 -2.84 3.41
N LEU A 28 -6.56 -3.14 4.43
CA LEU A 28 -7.63 -2.25 4.86
C LEU A 28 -7.06 -1.32 5.93
N VAL A 29 -7.09 -0.03 5.66
CA VAL A 29 -6.60 1.01 6.55
C VAL A 29 -7.79 1.80 7.09
N ARG A 30 -7.80 2.01 8.40
CA ARG A 30 -8.75 2.90 9.07
C ARG A 30 -8.04 4.18 9.50
N LEU A 31 -8.52 5.31 8.99
CA LEU A 31 -8.02 6.63 9.35
C LEU A 31 -8.71 7.15 10.63
N ALA A 32 -8.12 8.14 11.30
CA ALA A 32 -8.61 8.64 12.60
C ALA A 32 -10.04 9.18 12.54
N ASN A 33 -10.42 9.82 11.43
CA ASN A 33 -11.81 10.22 11.14
C ASN A 33 -12.74 9.06 10.70
N LYS A 34 -12.35 7.81 10.96
CA LYS A 34 -13.10 6.55 10.76
C LYS A 34 -13.32 6.14 9.30
N GLN A 35 -12.74 6.83 8.32
CA GLN A 35 -12.74 6.39 6.93
C GLN A 35 -12.00 5.06 6.81
N LYS A 36 -12.52 4.18 5.95
CA LYS A 36 -11.87 2.95 5.55
C LYS A 36 -11.40 3.11 4.12
N VAL A 37 -10.11 2.91 3.90
CA VAL A 37 -9.45 3.05 2.60
C VAL A 37 -8.63 1.80 2.34
N ILE A 38 -8.41 1.47 1.07
CA ILE A 38 -7.54 0.38 0.67
C ILE A 38 -6.15 0.96 0.45
N PHE A 39 -5.14 0.36 1.08
CA PHE A 39 -3.74 0.66 0.78
C PHE A 39 -3.16 -0.42 -0.14
N LYS A 40 -2.56 0.01 -1.26
CA LYS A 40 -1.72 -0.84 -2.11
C LYS A 40 -0.29 -0.29 -2.12
N PRO A 41 0.73 -1.09 -1.75
CA PRO A 41 2.12 -0.62 -1.72
C PRO A 41 2.73 -0.53 -3.13
N GLN A 42 3.82 0.22 -3.25
CA GLN A 42 4.68 0.20 -4.41
C GLN A 42 5.42 -1.15 -4.51
N TRP A 43 5.23 -1.86 -5.63
CA TRP A 43 5.99 -3.07 -5.97
C TRP A 43 7.17 -2.82 -6.91
N TYR A 44 7.05 -1.80 -7.75
CA TYR A 44 7.95 -1.58 -8.87
C TYR A 44 8.36 -0.10 -8.94
N GLU A 45 9.58 0.14 -9.43
CA GLU A 45 9.99 1.47 -9.88
C GLU A 45 9.12 1.98 -11.04
N ARG A 46 9.08 3.30 -11.22
CA ARG A 46 8.16 3.95 -12.18
C ARG A 46 8.43 3.52 -13.62
N GLU A 47 9.68 3.26 -13.96
CA GLU A 47 10.17 2.90 -15.29
C GLU A 47 10.15 1.38 -15.54
N ALA A 48 9.71 0.58 -14.56
CA ALA A 48 9.70 -0.87 -14.68
C ALA A 48 8.77 -1.33 -15.82
N VAL A 49 9.33 -2.14 -16.73
CA VAL A 49 8.59 -2.80 -17.80
C VAL A 49 8.19 -4.19 -17.32
N ILE A 50 6.88 -4.47 -17.31
CA ILE A 50 6.36 -5.78 -16.94
C ILE A 50 6.30 -6.66 -18.19
N GLU A 51 7.15 -7.67 -18.23
CA GLU A 51 7.18 -8.66 -19.30
C GLU A 51 6.21 -9.83 -19.02
N GLY A 52 5.91 -10.62 -20.06
CA GLY A 52 5.03 -11.78 -19.97
C GLY A 52 3.63 -11.52 -20.53
N THR A 53 2.62 -12.16 -19.93
CA THR A 53 1.23 -12.02 -20.37
C THR A 53 0.66 -10.64 -20.00
N VAL A 54 -0.44 -10.24 -20.65
CA VAL A 54 -1.09 -8.93 -20.42
C VAL A 54 -1.60 -8.71 -18.99
N TYR A 55 -1.68 -9.76 -18.18
CA TYR A 55 -2.11 -9.74 -16.77
C TYR A 55 -0.98 -10.14 -15.81
N ALA A 56 0.26 -10.22 -16.29
CA ALA A 56 1.42 -10.53 -15.47
C ALA A 56 1.74 -9.39 -14.49
N GLY A 57 2.41 -9.75 -13.40
CA GLY A 57 2.90 -8.81 -12.39
C GLY A 57 1.95 -8.53 -11.23
N LYS A 58 2.39 -7.64 -10.36
CA LYS A 58 1.64 -7.11 -9.20
C LYS A 58 0.92 -5.81 -9.58
N ASP A 59 -0.06 -5.43 -8.77
CA ASP A 59 -0.75 -4.15 -8.95
C ASP A 59 0.25 -2.98 -8.83
N ARG A 60 0.26 -2.08 -9.83
CA ARG A 60 1.06 -0.85 -9.81
C ARG A 60 0.28 0.25 -9.10
N HIS A 61 0.74 0.70 -7.93
CA HIS A 61 0.07 1.74 -7.15
C HIS A 61 -0.06 3.07 -7.93
N THR A 62 0.91 3.38 -8.79
CA THR A 62 0.87 4.56 -9.68
C THR A 62 -0.21 4.46 -10.75
N ALA A 63 -0.55 3.26 -11.22
CA ALA A 63 -1.59 3.07 -12.22
C ALA A 63 -2.97 3.45 -11.67
N GLU A 64 -3.24 3.19 -10.39
CA GLU A 64 -4.45 3.64 -9.70
C GLU A 64 -4.55 5.17 -9.68
N VAL A 65 -3.42 5.84 -9.41
CA VAL A 65 -3.35 7.32 -9.42
C VAL A 65 -3.63 7.84 -10.83
N TYR A 66 -2.98 7.29 -11.85
CA TYR A 66 -3.19 7.72 -13.24
C TYR A 66 -4.62 7.47 -13.71
N ALA A 67 -5.21 6.32 -13.40
CA ALA A 67 -6.58 6.00 -13.76
C ALA A 67 -7.59 7.00 -13.16
N PHE A 68 -7.41 7.37 -11.89
CA PHE A 68 -8.25 8.37 -11.23
C PHE A 68 -8.17 9.75 -11.94
N TYR A 69 -6.97 10.27 -12.15
CA TYR A 69 -6.81 11.59 -12.78
C TYR A 69 -7.20 11.58 -14.27
N LEU A 70 -6.91 10.50 -15.00
CA LEU A 70 -7.36 10.34 -16.38
C LEU A 70 -8.89 10.31 -16.46
N GLY A 71 -9.55 9.59 -15.55
CA GLY A 71 -11.00 9.59 -15.44
C GLY A 71 -11.56 11.00 -15.23
N ALA A 72 -10.94 11.79 -14.36
CA ALA A 72 -11.34 13.18 -14.14
C ALA A 72 -11.16 14.06 -15.39
N VAL A 73 -10.06 13.90 -16.15
CA VAL A 73 -9.81 14.63 -17.41
C VAL A 73 -10.83 14.27 -18.48
N LEU A 74 -11.24 13.00 -18.54
CA LEU A 74 -12.23 12.50 -19.50
C LEU A 74 -13.69 12.67 -19.05
N ASP A 75 -13.93 13.32 -17.90
CA ASP A 75 -15.24 13.45 -17.24
C ASP A 75 -15.94 12.10 -16.94
N LEU A 76 -15.14 11.04 -16.72
CA LEU A 76 -15.59 9.73 -16.23
C LEU A 76 -15.67 9.77 -14.71
N ARG A 77 -16.86 10.02 -14.17
CA ARG A 77 -17.09 10.23 -12.73
C ARG A 77 -17.26 8.96 -11.89
N TRP A 78 -16.79 7.82 -12.39
CA TRP A 78 -16.98 6.51 -11.74
C TRP A 78 -15.68 5.90 -11.21
N THR A 79 -14.56 6.61 -11.34
CA THR A 79 -13.29 6.22 -10.71
C THR A 79 -13.35 6.51 -9.21
N PRO A 80 -12.87 5.59 -8.35
CA PRO A 80 -12.72 5.90 -6.93
C PRO A 80 -11.68 7.00 -6.74
N ILE A 81 -11.71 7.66 -5.59
CA ILE A 81 -10.76 8.72 -5.27
C ILE A 81 -9.44 8.09 -4.85
N VAL A 82 -8.34 8.55 -5.44
CA VAL A 82 -7.03 7.91 -5.26
C VAL A 82 -5.97 8.93 -4.86
N VAL A 83 -5.18 8.63 -3.83
CA VAL A 83 -4.04 9.47 -3.41
C VAL A 83 -2.78 8.65 -3.18
N GLY A 84 -1.66 9.09 -3.74
CA GLY A 84 -0.34 8.59 -3.32
C GLY A 84 -0.04 9.03 -1.89
N ARG A 85 0.54 8.12 -1.09
CA ARG A 85 0.93 8.35 0.30
C ARG A 85 2.15 7.51 0.65
N VAL A 86 3.11 8.12 1.32
CA VAL A 86 4.21 7.41 1.99
C VAL A 86 3.75 7.03 3.39
N VAL A 87 3.97 5.78 3.78
CA VAL A 87 3.62 5.24 5.10
C VAL A 87 4.83 4.56 5.72
N ASN A 88 4.92 4.62 7.05
CA ASN A 88 5.97 3.94 7.78
C ASN A 88 5.53 2.52 8.18
N LEU A 89 6.24 1.49 7.71
CA LEU A 89 5.89 0.09 7.97
C LEU A 89 5.90 -0.27 9.46
N LYS A 90 6.77 0.36 10.26
CA LYS A 90 6.80 0.14 11.72
C LYS A 90 5.62 0.87 12.39
N THR A 91 5.56 2.19 12.27
CA THR A 91 4.65 3.01 13.10
C THR A 91 3.23 3.12 12.56
N ASP A 92 3.04 3.08 11.25
CA ASP A 92 1.73 3.24 10.61
C ASP A 92 1.06 1.89 10.31
N ILE A 93 1.85 0.84 10.06
CA ILE A 93 1.35 -0.47 9.64
C ILE A 93 1.48 -1.51 10.76
N TYR A 94 2.69 -1.84 11.21
CA TYR A 94 2.92 -2.89 12.20
C TYR A 94 2.29 -2.55 13.55
N ASP A 95 2.60 -1.38 14.11
CA ASP A 95 2.07 -0.94 15.41
C ASP A 95 0.54 -0.79 15.43
N ARG A 96 -0.06 -0.53 14.26
CA ARG A 96 -1.51 -0.38 14.07
C ARG A 96 -2.19 -1.65 13.56
N GLY A 97 -1.42 -2.71 13.33
CA GLY A 97 -1.85 -3.98 12.77
C GLY A 97 -2.49 -4.91 13.78
N ASP A 98 -3.42 -5.74 13.31
CA ASP A 98 -3.85 -6.92 14.06
C ASP A 98 -2.79 -8.04 14.05
N SER A 99 -3.03 -9.10 14.82
CA SER A 99 -2.08 -10.22 14.92
C SER A 99 -1.86 -10.93 13.58
N GLU A 100 -2.89 -11.00 12.73
CA GLU A 100 -2.76 -11.61 11.40
C GLU A 100 -1.83 -10.80 10.50
N LEU A 101 -1.97 -9.47 10.50
CA LEU A 101 -1.08 -8.58 9.76
C LEU A 101 0.35 -8.66 10.26
N LYS A 102 0.57 -8.62 11.59
CA LYS A 102 1.90 -8.73 12.19
C LYS A 102 2.60 -10.04 11.82
N ASN A 103 1.86 -11.14 11.77
CA ASN A 103 2.36 -12.45 11.33
C ASN A 103 2.56 -12.55 9.80
N SER A 104 2.26 -11.49 9.05
CA SER A 104 2.47 -11.39 7.61
C SER A 104 3.52 -10.33 7.22
N MET A 105 4.39 -10.02 8.18
CA MET A 105 5.52 -9.10 8.03
C MET A 105 6.77 -9.79 8.55
N THR A 106 7.91 -9.47 7.95
CA THR A 106 9.23 -9.89 8.43
C THR A 106 9.96 -8.68 9.03
N ILE A 107 10.76 -8.95 10.06
CA ILE A 107 11.59 -7.95 10.73
C ILE A 107 13.00 -8.50 10.74
N THR A 108 13.93 -7.79 10.11
CA THR A 108 15.34 -8.18 10.01
C THR A 108 16.23 -7.07 10.56
N GLU A 109 17.31 -7.43 11.24
CA GLU A 109 18.33 -6.46 11.63
C GLU A 109 19.22 -6.11 10.43
N THR A 110 19.42 -4.82 10.18
CA THR A 110 20.36 -4.33 9.17
C THR A 110 21.78 -4.31 9.74
N GLU A 111 22.78 -4.19 8.86
CA GLU A 111 24.19 -4.08 9.25
C GLU A 111 24.47 -2.90 10.20
N ASN A 112 23.63 -1.85 10.15
CA ASN A 112 23.73 -0.67 11.00
C ASN A 112 23.04 -0.84 12.36
N GLY A 113 22.53 -2.04 12.66
CA GLY A 113 21.82 -2.36 13.91
C GLY A 113 20.40 -1.78 13.98
N THR A 114 19.82 -1.35 12.85
CA THR A 114 18.43 -0.91 12.78
C THR A 114 17.52 -2.03 12.30
N GLU A 115 16.26 -2.03 12.74
CA GLU A 115 15.25 -2.98 12.24
C GLU A 115 14.72 -2.53 10.88
N GLN A 116 14.71 -3.44 9.91
CA GLN A 116 14.00 -3.29 8.63
C GLN A 116 12.73 -4.14 8.64
N TYR A 117 11.61 -3.51 8.31
CA TYR A 117 10.30 -4.13 8.22
C TYR A 117 9.98 -4.39 6.75
N CYS A 118 9.51 -5.59 6.46
CA CYS A 118 8.99 -5.95 5.14
C CYS A 118 7.60 -6.57 5.25
N LEU A 119 6.76 -6.30 4.25
CA LEU A 119 5.37 -6.73 4.19
C LEU A 119 5.16 -7.69 3.03
N PHE A 120 4.64 -8.89 3.30
CA PHE A 120 4.11 -9.78 2.27
C PHE A 120 2.59 -9.96 2.35
N GLY A 121 1.99 -9.73 3.53
CA GLY A 121 0.54 -9.75 3.72
C GLY A 121 -0.10 -11.13 3.50
N ARG A 122 -1.43 -11.14 3.35
CA ARG A 122 -2.21 -12.35 3.04
C ARG A 122 -3.07 -12.10 1.81
N CYS A 123 -2.93 -12.95 0.80
CA CYS A 123 -3.72 -13.03 -0.43
C CYS A 123 -3.41 -14.34 -1.15
N HIS A 124 -4.07 -14.65 -2.27
CA HIS A 124 -3.88 -15.93 -2.97
C HIS A 124 -2.44 -16.16 -3.47
N TYR A 125 -1.71 -15.11 -3.86
CA TYR A 125 -0.32 -15.21 -4.32
C TYR A 125 0.69 -14.55 -3.38
N CYS A 126 0.28 -14.17 -2.17
CA CYS A 126 1.17 -13.54 -1.18
C CYS A 126 1.96 -14.61 -0.44
N ASN A 127 3.27 -14.44 -0.35
CA ASN A 127 4.19 -15.39 0.30
C ASN A 127 5.43 -14.65 0.82
N GLU A 128 6.18 -15.28 1.73
CA GLU A 128 7.34 -14.69 2.40
C GLU A 128 8.53 -14.42 1.48
N GLU A 129 8.58 -15.03 0.29
CA GLU A 129 9.65 -14.83 -0.70
C GLU A 129 9.44 -13.53 -1.50
N GLU A 130 8.20 -13.04 -1.59
CA GLU A 130 7.83 -11.82 -2.29
C GLU A 130 7.35 -10.75 -1.30
N THR A 131 8.25 -9.86 -0.89
CA THR A 131 7.97 -8.82 0.12
C THR A 131 8.17 -7.41 -0.45
N VAL A 132 7.45 -6.44 0.13
CA VAL A 132 7.74 -5.01 -0.02
C VAL A 132 8.41 -4.53 1.26
N CYS A 133 9.68 -4.12 1.15
CA CYS A 133 10.49 -3.65 2.27
C CYS A 133 10.53 -2.12 2.33
N GLY A 134 10.60 -1.60 3.56
CA GLY A 134 10.83 -0.17 3.78
C GLY A 134 12.25 0.27 3.44
N ASP A 135 12.41 1.57 3.21
CA ASP A 135 13.70 2.25 3.18
C ASP A 135 14.42 2.19 4.55
N GLU A 136 15.56 2.88 4.69
CA GLU A 136 16.32 2.94 5.94
C GLU A 136 15.52 3.44 7.15
N GLN A 137 14.45 4.21 6.93
CA GLN A 137 13.55 4.70 7.96
C GLN A 137 12.24 3.90 8.01
N ASN A 138 12.16 2.77 7.31
CA ASN A 138 10.98 1.91 7.15
C ASN A 138 9.81 2.55 6.38
N ASN A 139 10.05 3.55 5.54
CA ASN A 139 9.01 4.14 4.72
C ASN A 139 8.83 3.37 3.41
N ILE A 140 7.58 3.28 2.95
CA ILE A 140 7.22 2.81 1.62
C ILE A 140 6.25 3.79 0.97
N GLU A 141 6.38 3.99 -0.34
CA GLU A 141 5.33 4.63 -1.14
C GLU A 141 4.19 3.62 -1.38
N GLY A 142 2.97 4.14 -1.46
CA GLY A 142 1.83 3.39 -1.95
C GLY A 142 0.68 4.32 -2.28
N VAL A 143 -0.50 3.75 -2.39
CA VAL A 143 -1.70 4.47 -2.75
C VAL A 143 -2.84 4.14 -1.80
N LEU A 144 -3.65 5.15 -1.46
CA LEU A 144 -4.93 5.00 -0.78
C LEU A 144 -6.07 5.19 -1.78
N ILE A 145 -7.04 4.28 -1.71
CA ILE A 145 -8.26 4.23 -2.52
C ILE A 145 -9.49 4.22 -1.60
#